data_AF-A0A6J8A9J3-F1
#
_entry.id   AF-A0A6J8A9J3-F1
#
_cell.length_a   1.000
_cell.length_b   1.000
_cell.length_c   1.000
_cell.angle_alpha   90.00
_cell.angle_beta   90.00
_cell.angle_gamma   90.00
#
_symmetry.space_group_name_H-M   'P 1'
#
loop_
_entity.id
_entity.type
_entity.pdbx_description
1 polymer ?
#
loop_
_entity_poly.entity_id
_entity_poly.type
_entity_poly.pdbx_seq_one_letter_code
_entity_poly.pdbx_strand_id
1 'polypeptide(L)'
;MNRLQRSHQPTVSSVLDRISNTLRGIKRQYSANTLEPEAAHRQVDEVIRNLTRLEGSDSLPDADLKRAIRSVIEFKENLPHHKETSEEPELNRYGQTIPNQYGKGRNQLDIDMTKFQQLLQLGFTVKQIAEDGLLGGVIHVNTLYRKLKENNIQIRSSFSNMPDDELQGLISDYNRDHPNAGALEVQAYLKTKGVNVQRQRCRDILGRVDSLGTATRWSCTIQRRQYSVPTANSVWHIDTHHSLIRWGIIVHGGIDGHSRLIPFLRASTFNTSKAAACFFVQGVKNYGVPSRIRADHGTEYADTGRFMISVNGEGRGSFMTGPSVHNQRIERLWRDIFIKVLDVFYKLFCLMEEQNILITTNSIHRWVLQYVFVPRIDFALREWMNTHNNHKVRTEGNKTPNMMWFKSLLLGNPEKNTSIRNIENPPNERVDEVIQTLNLELNGTIFLKPRDNCPLTEDEFMELRNTIDITKYSVSHGLDVFRDVMLHVMSKQT
;
A
#
# COMPACT_ATOMS: atom_id res chain seq x y z
N MET A 1 -24.50 -16.77 -2.80
CA MET A 1 -25.33 -16.47 -3.98
C MET A 1 -25.29 -14.97 -4.28
N ASN A 2 -24.63 -14.62 -5.39
CA ASN A 2 -24.78 -13.44 -6.27
C ASN A 2 -24.81 -12.01 -5.70
N ARG A 3 -23.65 -11.48 -5.29
CA ARG A 3 -23.37 -10.01 -5.38
C ARG A 3 -21.96 -9.62 -5.82
N LEU A 4 -21.13 -10.57 -6.27
CA LEU A 4 -19.75 -10.30 -6.74
C LEU A 4 -19.52 -10.62 -8.23
N GLN A 5 -20.59 -10.86 -8.99
CA GLN A 5 -20.49 -11.02 -10.44
C GLN A 5 -21.07 -9.79 -11.15
N ARG A 6 -20.14 -8.92 -11.57
CA ARG A 6 -20.10 -8.25 -12.87
C ARG A 6 -18.79 -7.47 -12.91
N SER A 7 -17.70 -8.16 -13.24
CA SER A 7 -16.53 -7.51 -13.86
C SER A 7 -16.93 -7.09 -15.27
N HIS A 8 -17.82 -6.10 -15.39
CA HIS A 8 -17.90 -5.36 -16.64
C HIS A 8 -16.57 -4.63 -16.76
N GLN A 9 -15.83 -4.89 -17.84
CA GLN A 9 -14.81 -3.94 -18.28
C GLN A 9 -15.47 -2.56 -18.27
N PRO A 10 -14.84 -1.55 -17.66
CA PRO A 10 -15.45 -0.25 -17.50
C PRO A 10 -15.77 0.30 -18.89
N THR A 11 -17.05 0.41 -19.20
CA THR A 11 -17.49 1.05 -20.43
C THR A 11 -17.31 2.55 -20.28
N VAL A 12 -17.02 3.21 -21.39
CA VAL A 12 -17.03 4.66 -21.51
C VAL A 12 -18.28 5.29 -20.88
N SER A 13 -19.46 4.72 -21.14
CA SER A 13 -20.73 5.19 -20.58
C SER A 13 -20.69 5.20 -19.05
N SER A 14 -20.14 4.14 -18.44
CA SER A 14 -20.01 4.04 -16.98
C SER A 14 -19.06 5.09 -16.39
N VAL A 15 -18.06 5.51 -17.15
CA VAL A 15 -17.12 6.58 -16.76
C VAL A 15 -17.84 7.94 -16.81
N LEU A 16 -18.56 8.23 -17.91
CA LEU A 16 -19.33 9.48 -18.06
C LEU A 16 -20.41 9.63 -16.97
N ASP A 17 -21.14 8.56 -16.67
CA ASP A 17 -22.15 8.56 -15.60
C ASP A 17 -21.54 8.88 -14.23
N ARG A 18 -20.36 8.32 -13.94
CA ARG A 18 -19.62 8.58 -12.70
C ARG A 18 -19.15 10.04 -12.62
N ILE A 19 -18.71 10.61 -13.73
CA ILE A 19 -18.31 12.03 -13.82
C ILE A 19 -19.50 12.94 -13.54
N SER A 20 -20.66 12.67 -14.17
CA SER A 20 -21.89 13.41 -13.90
C SER A 20 -22.32 13.32 -12.44
N ASN A 21 -22.12 12.17 -11.78
CA ASN A 21 -22.36 12.01 -10.35
C ASN A 21 -21.37 12.83 -9.50
N THR A 22 -20.07 12.86 -9.85
CA THR A 22 -19.05 13.68 -9.16
C THR A 22 -19.39 15.17 -9.24
N LEU A 23 -19.78 15.68 -10.41
CA LEU A 23 -20.18 17.07 -10.59
C LEU A 23 -21.43 17.42 -9.76
N ARG A 24 -22.42 16.52 -9.73
CA ARG A 24 -23.59 16.65 -8.83
C ARG A 24 -23.19 16.68 -7.36
N GLY A 25 -22.18 15.89 -6.98
CA GLY A 25 -21.60 15.88 -5.63
C GLY A 25 -20.93 17.21 -5.26
N ILE A 26 -20.07 17.74 -6.13
CA ILE A 26 -19.42 19.05 -5.96
C ILE A 26 -20.48 20.15 -5.81
N LYS A 27 -21.49 20.16 -6.68
CA LYS A 27 -22.61 21.12 -6.61
C LYS A 27 -23.32 21.05 -5.26
N ARG A 28 -23.66 19.85 -4.79
CA ARG A 28 -24.32 19.66 -3.48
C ARG A 28 -23.46 20.12 -2.31
N GLN A 29 -22.16 19.78 -2.30
CA GLN A 29 -21.25 20.17 -1.22
C GLN A 29 -21.01 21.67 -1.17
N TYR A 30 -20.89 22.30 -2.34
CA TYR A 30 -20.78 23.74 -2.48
C TYR A 30 -22.06 24.44 -2.01
N SER A 31 -23.24 24.00 -2.46
CA SER A 31 -24.53 24.54 -1.99
C SER A 31 -24.77 24.35 -0.49
N ALA A 32 -24.09 23.39 0.14
CA ALA A 32 -24.15 23.15 1.58
C ALA A 32 -23.06 23.90 2.38
N ASN A 33 -22.26 24.76 1.75
CA ASN A 33 -21.09 25.45 2.36
C ASN A 33 -20.09 24.49 3.04
N THR A 34 -19.98 23.25 2.55
CA THR A 34 -19.03 22.24 3.07
C THR A 34 -17.76 22.12 2.23
N LEU A 35 -17.68 22.84 1.12
CA LEU A 35 -16.56 22.83 0.19
C LEU A 35 -16.20 24.26 -0.23
N GLU A 36 -14.99 24.69 0.12
CA GLU A 36 -14.48 26.02 -0.22
C GLU A 36 -14.47 26.28 -1.74
N PRO A 37 -14.76 27.51 -2.21
CA PRO A 37 -14.83 27.85 -3.63
C PRO A 37 -13.58 27.47 -4.43
N GLU A 38 -12.38 27.74 -3.91
CA GLU A 38 -11.13 27.34 -4.57
C GLU A 38 -10.99 25.82 -4.68
N ALA A 39 -11.41 25.08 -3.66
CA ALA A 39 -11.37 23.63 -3.67
C ALA A 39 -12.36 23.07 -4.70
N ALA A 40 -13.52 23.71 -4.87
CA ALA A 40 -14.48 23.37 -5.92
C ALA A 40 -13.91 23.63 -7.32
N HIS A 41 -13.35 24.83 -7.58
CA HIS A 41 -12.70 25.14 -8.87
C HIS A 41 -11.56 24.17 -9.20
N ARG A 42 -10.67 23.87 -8.23
CA ARG A 42 -9.58 22.90 -8.42
C ARG A 42 -10.09 21.50 -8.78
N GLN A 43 -11.18 21.06 -8.16
CA GLN A 43 -11.79 19.76 -8.46
C GLN A 43 -12.42 19.74 -9.86
N VAL A 44 -13.11 20.81 -10.27
CA VAL A 44 -13.69 20.95 -11.61
C VAL A 44 -12.58 20.97 -12.68
N ASP A 45 -11.49 21.69 -12.45
CA ASP A 45 -10.32 21.72 -13.36
C ASP A 45 -9.62 20.36 -13.48
N GLU A 46 -9.62 19.55 -12.41
CA GLU A 46 -9.14 18.18 -12.48
C GLU A 46 -10.07 17.32 -13.36
N VAL A 47 -11.39 17.51 -13.29
CA VAL A 47 -12.36 16.82 -14.15
C VAL A 47 -12.19 17.21 -15.63
N ILE A 48 -12.08 18.50 -15.94
CA ILE A 48 -11.87 18.98 -17.33
C ILE A 48 -10.60 18.36 -17.92
N ARG A 49 -9.45 18.48 -17.22
CA ARG A 49 -8.18 17.93 -17.70
C ARG A 49 -8.23 16.42 -17.93
N ASN A 50 -8.96 15.70 -17.09
CA ASN A 50 -9.08 14.26 -17.25
C ASN A 50 -10.03 13.87 -18.40
N LEU A 51 -11.04 14.67 -18.69
CA LEU A 51 -11.91 14.50 -19.86
C LEU A 51 -11.15 14.80 -21.16
N THR A 52 -10.37 15.87 -21.21
CA THR A 52 -9.54 16.21 -22.40
C THR A 52 -8.54 15.11 -22.74
N ARG A 53 -8.06 14.34 -21.74
CA ARG A 53 -7.18 13.17 -21.98
C ARG A 53 -7.86 11.98 -22.66
N LEU A 54 -9.19 11.97 -22.71
CA LEU A 54 -9.96 10.97 -23.46
C LEU A 54 -10.14 11.38 -24.93
N GLU A 55 -9.79 12.62 -25.30
CA GLU A 55 -9.81 13.08 -26.69
C GLU A 55 -8.74 12.31 -27.49
N GLY A 56 -9.16 11.63 -28.56
CA GLY A 56 -8.28 10.78 -29.38
C GLY A 56 -8.23 9.31 -28.97
N SER A 57 -9.03 8.86 -28.00
CA SER A 57 -9.23 7.44 -27.73
C SER A 57 -10.17 6.83 -28.78
N ASP A 58 -9.77 5.74 -29.45
CA ASP A 58 -10.58 5.00 -30.44
C ASP A 58 -11.88 4.39 -29.89
N SER A 59 -12.15 4.57 -28.60
CA SER A 59 -13.18 3.88 -27.83
C SER A 59 -14.45 4.72 -27.61
N LEU A 60 -14.49 5.98 -28.09
CA LEU A 60 -15.49 7.00 -27.73
C LEU A 60 -15.94 7.83 -28.95
N PRO A 61 -17.25 8.07 -29.16
CA PRO A 61 -17.70 9.09 -30.11
C PRO A 61 -17.31 10.49 -29.62
N ASP A 62 -16.52 11.20 -30.42
CA ASP A 62 -16.00 12.56 -30.18
C ASP A 62 -17.10 13.57 -29.78
N ALA A 63 -18.33 13.38 -30.29
CA ALA A 63 -19.47 14.24 -30.00
C ALA A 63 -19.94 14.22 -28.53
N ASP A 64 -19.93 13.05 -27.89
CA ASP A 64 -20.41 12.90 -26.50
C ASP A 64 -19.38 13.43 -25.50
N LEU A 65 -18.09 13.23 -25.79
CA LEU A 65 -17.00 13.77 -25.00
C LEU A 65 -16.96 15.30 -25.07
N LYS A 66 -17.12 15.88 -26.27
CA LYS A 66 -17.22 17.33 -26.46
C LYS A 66 -18.41 17.94 -25.72
N ARG A 67 -19.56 17.24 -25.69
CA ARG A 67 -20.74 17.67 -24.92
C ARG A 67 -20.47 17.64 -23.41
N ALA A 68 -19.84 16.59 -22.90
CA ALA A 68 -19.48 16.47 -21.49
C ALA A 68 -18.48 17.56 -21.07
N ILE A 69 -17.42 17.80 -21.86
CA ILE A 69 -16.44 18.86 -21.62
C ILE A 69 -17.12 20.23 -21.57
N ARG A 70 -17.99 20.53 -22.55
CA ARG A 70 -18.75 21.80 -22.58
C ARG A 70 -19.59 22.00 -21.32
N SER A 71 -20.32 20.97 -20.90
CA SER A 71 -21.14 21.02 -19.68
C SER A 71 -20.32 21.28 -18.40
N VAL A 72 -19.10 20.74 -18.32
CA VAL A 72 -18.19 20.98 -17.19
C VAL A 72 -17.61 22.40 -17.23
N ILE A 73 -17.30 22.91 -18.41
CA ILE A 73 -16.83 24.30 -18.60
C ILE A 73 -17.93 25.28 -18.19
N GLU A 74 -19.16 25.09 -18.67
CA GLU A 74 -20.32 25.90 -18.26
C GLU A 74 -20.55 25.83 -16.74
N PHE A 75 -20.37 24.66 -16.11
CA PHE A 75 -20.44 24.53 -14.66
C PHE A 75 -19.35 25.33 -13.94
N LYS A 76 -18.13 25.36 -14.49
CA LYS A 76 -17.00 26.14 -13.94
C LYS A 76 -17.26 27.65 -14.01
N GLU A 77 -17.82 28.13 -15.11
CA GLU A 77 -18.14 29.55 -15.33
C GLU A 77 -19.22 30.06 -14.37
N ASN A 78 -20.11 29.17 -13.92
CA ASN A 78 -21.17 29.48 -12.97
C ASN A 78 -20.75 29.39 -11.48
N LEU A 79 -19.47 29.11 -11.18
CA LEU A 79 -18.94 29.15 -9.81
C LEU A 79 -18.49 30.59 -9.45
N PRO A 80 -19.01 31.21 -8.36
CA PRO A 80 -18.63 32.56 -7.93
C PRO A 80 -17.12 32.70 -7.68
N HIS A 81 -16.52 33.77 -8.20
CA HIS A 81 -15.13 34.15 -7.90
C HIS A 81 -15.04 34.88 -6.56
N HIS A 82 -14.14 34.46 -5.68
CA HIS A 82 -13.82 35.20 -4.45
C HIS A 82 -12.47 35.92 -4.61
N LYS A 83 -12.43 37.18 -4.16
CA LYS A 83 -11.19 37.96 -4.00
C LYS A 83 -10.40 37.43 -2.80
N GLU A 84 -9.08 37.37 -2.96
CA GLU A 84 -8.11 37.05 -1.92
C GLU A 84 -8.28 37.98 -0.71
N THR A 85 -8.45 37.38 0.48
CA THR A 85 -8.07 38.00 1.75
C THR A 85 -7.02 37.10 2.37
N SER A 86 -5.77 37.54 2.26
CA SER A 86 -4.61 36.92 2.85
C SER A 86 -4.54 37.24 4.34
N GLU A 87 -4.91 36.28 5.18
CA GLU A 87 -4.44 36.22 6.57
C GLU A 87 -3.54 34.99 6.72
N GLU A 88 -2.24 35.23 6.86
CA GLU A 88 -1.27 34.20 7.26
C GLU A 88 -1.43 33.92 8.77
N PRO A 89 -1.58 32.66 9.21
CA PRO A 89 -1.60 32.35 10.62
C PRO A 89 -0.19 32.47 11.22
N GLU A 90 -0.06 33.26 12.29
CA GLU A 90 1.17 33.36 13.08
C GLU A 90 1.54 32.00 13.70
N LEU A 91 2.59 31.36 13.18
CA LEU A 91 3.16 30.14 13.74
C LEU A 91 4.24 30.46 14.79
N ASN A 92 3.94 30.10 16.04
CA ASN A 92 4.90 30.10 17.14
C ASN A 92 6.11 29.18 16.83
N ARG A 93 7.32 29.77 16.87
CA ARG A 93 8.58 29.14 16.51
C ARG A 93 9.28 28.58 17.76
N TYR A 94 9.52 27.28 17.80
CA TYR A 94 10.39 26.67 18.80
C TYR A 94 11.34 25.68 18.11
N GLY A 95 12.64 25.84 18.39
CA GLY A 95 13.70 24.90 18.06
C GLY A 95 14.83 25.13 19.07
N GLN A 96 15.61 24.11 19.39
CA GLN A 96 16.69 24.24 20.37
C GLN A 96 17.78 25.20 19.86
N THR A 97 18.14 26.18 20.68
CA THR A 97 19.08 27.24 20.32
C THR A 97 20.39 27.12 21.07
N ILE A 98 21.52 27.25 20.39
CA ILE A 98 22.85 27.35 21.00
C ILE A 98 23.22 28.82 21.18
N PRO A 99 23.78 29.21 22.35
CA PRO A 99 24.29 30.56 22.56
C PRO A 99 25.33 30.93 21.49
N ASN A 100 25.15 32.09 20.87
CA ASN A 100 26.10 32.60 19.89
C ASN A 100 27.45 32.91 20.56
N GLN A 101 28.53 32.25 20.10
CA GLN A 101 29.89 32.40 20.67
C GLN A 101 30.44 33.84 20.64
N TYR A 102 29.84 34.73 19.84
CA TYR A 102 30.29 36.11 19.66
C TYR A 102 29.37 37.17 20.32
N GLY A 103 28.35 36.76 21.09
CA GLY A 103 27.53 37.67 21.91
C GLY A 103 26.65 38.69 21.16
N LYS A 104 26.69 38.74 19.81
CA LYS A 104 25.82 39.61 18.99
C LYS A 104 25.13 38.80 17.88
N GLY A 105 23.79 38.80 17.90
CA GLY A 105 22.92 38.16 16.89
C GLY A 105 22.08 37.01 17.43
N ARG A 106 21.02 36.65 16.69
CA ARG A 106 20.07 35.58 17.05
C ARG A 106 20.80 34.24 17.21
N ASN A 107 20.52 33.52 18.29
CA ASN A 107 21.12 32.22 18.59
C ASN A 107 21.04 31.26 17.40
N GLN A 108 22.10 30.48 17.18
CA GLN A 108 22.14 29.50 16.12
C GLN A 108 21.24 28.32 16.50
N LEU A 109 20.36 27.89 15.59
CA LEU A 109 19.57 26.68 15.80
C LEU A 109 20.50 25.48 15.69
N ASP A 110 20.54 24.65 16.73
CA ASP A 110 21.18 23.34 16.64
C ASP A 110 20.28 22.44 15.81
N ILE A 111 20.80 21.97 14.69
CA ILE A 111 20.05 21.12 13.78
C ILE A 111 20.83 19.82 13.68
N ASP A 112 20.21 18.75 14.16
CA ASP A 112 20.69 17.39 13.96
C ASP A 112 20.71 17.08 12.45
N MET A 113 21.89 17.22 11.85
CA MET A 113 22.11 17.02 10.43
C MET A 113 21.95 15.56 10.02
N THR A 114 22.22 14.61 10.93
CA THR A 114 22.02 13.18 10.68
C THR A 114 20.53 12.90 10.50
N LYS A 115 19.71 13.37 11.45
CA LYS A 115 18.25 13.24 11.36
C LYS A 115 17.68 13.99 10.16
N PHE A 116 18.19 15.17 9.85
CA PHE A 116 17.77 15.93 8.68
C PHE A 116 18.03 15.18 7.36
N GLN A 117 19.20 14.56 7.21
CA GLN A 117 19.52 13.74 6.03
C GLN A 117 18.63 12.49 5.94
N GLN A 118 18.37 11.80 7.05
CA GLN A 118 17.46 10.65 7.07
C GLN A 118 16.05 11.03 6.62
N LEU A 119 15.52 12.17 7.07
CA LEU A 119 14.21 12.67 6.65
C LEU A 119 14.14 12.96 5.14
N LEU A 120 15.21 13.49 4.56
CA LEU A 120 15.30 13.70 3.12
C LEU A 120 15.34 12.36 2.36
N GLN A 121 16.07 11.36 2.87
CA GLN A 121 16.10 10.01 2.30
C GLN A 121 14.73 9.32 2.36
N LEU A 122 13.96 9.55 3.43
CA LEU A 122 12.56 9.11 3.57
C LEU A 122 11.59 9.82 2.62
N GLY A 123 12.05 10.87 1.91
CA GLY A 123 11.30 11.57 0.89
C GLY A 123 10.51 12.78 1.38
N PHE A 124 10.75 13.26 2.60
CA PHE A 124 10.20 14.53 3.05
C PHE A 124 10.88 15.70 2.31
N THR A 125 10.08 16.68 1.91
CA THR A 125 10.61 17.94 1.36
C THR A 125 11.16 18.81 2.49
N VAL A 126 12.12 19.70 2.16
CA VAL A 126 12.63 20.70 3.12
C VAL A 126 11.49 21.50 3.74
N LYS A 127 10.49 21.87 2.93
CA LYS A 127 9.27 22.54 3.39
C LYS A 127 8.53 21.72 4.45
N GLN A 128 8.25 20.46 4.17
CA GLN A 128 7.59 19.56 5.12
C GLN A 128 8.40 19.38 6.40
N ILE A 129 9.72 19.20 6.32
CA ILE A 129 10.58 19.01 7.50
C ILE A 129 10.51 20.22 8.43
N ALA A 130 10.54 21.43 7.85
CA ALA A 130 10.44 22.70 8.56
C ALA A 130 9.06 22.93 9.18
N GLU A 131 8.00 22.82 8.39
CA GLU A 131 6.63 23.12 8.79
C GLU A 131 6.03 22.05 9.72
N ASP A 132 6.32 20.77 9.48
CA ASP A 132 5.85 19.66 10.32
C ASP A 132 6.67 19.52 11.62
N GLY A 133 7.72 20.32 11.81
CA GLY A 133 8.52 20.38 13.03
C GLY A 133 9.36 19.13 13.32
N LEU A 134 9.79 18.41 12.28
CA LEU A 134 10.39 17.07 12.41
C LEU A 134 11.80 17.05 13.05
N LEU A 135 12.39 18.23 13.27
CA LEU A 135 13.72 18.44 13.86
C LEU A 135 13.63 19.06 15.27
N GLY A 136 12.57 18.75 16.03
CA GLY A 136 12.39 19.25 17.40
C GLY A 136 11.60 20.56 17.50
N GLY A 137 10.81 20.87 16.46
CA GLY A 137 9.91 22.01 16.40
C GLY A 137 9.96 22.75 15.06
N VAL A 138 9.07 23.73 14.88
CA VAL A 138 8.86 24.41 13.59
C VAL A 138 10.04 25.34 13.29
N ILE A 139 10.68 25.13 12.13
CA ILE A 139 11.85 25.88 11.68
C ILE A 139 11.50 26.63 10.40
N HIS A 140 12.00 27.86 10.24
CA HIS A 140 11.83 28.59 9.00
C HIS A 140 12.57 27.88 7.85
N VAL A 141 11.88 27.63 6.73
CA VAL A 141 12.40 26.88 5.57
C VAL A 141 13.78 27.36 5.10
N ASN A 142 14.01 28.67 5.03
CA ASN A 142 15.29 29.23 4.59
C ASN A 142 16.47 28.85 5.51
N THR A 143 16.22 28.61 6.80
CA THR A 143 17.24 28.12 7.73
C THR A 143 17.73 26.74 7.32
N LEU A 144 16.81 25.85 6.92
CA LEU A 144 17.16 24.50 6.48
C LEU A 144 17.88 24.52 5.13
N TYR A 145 17.46 25.35 4.17
CA TYR A 145 18.19 25.53 2.91
C TYR A 145 19.61 26.07 3.12
N ARG A 146 19.79 27.02 4.06
CA ARG A 146 21.12 27.51 4.43
C ARG A 146 21.99 26.38 4.99
N LYS A 147 21.43 25.54 5.88
CA LYS A 147 22.14 24.37 6.44
C LYS A 147 22.54 23.34 5.39
N LEU A 148 21.71 23.11 4.38
CA LEU A 148 22.06 22.24 3.25
C LEU A 148 23.27 22.77 2.47
N LYS A 149 23.30 24.08 2.22
CA LYS A 149 24.43 24.75 1.55
C LYS A 149 25.71 24.69 2.41
N GLU A 150 25.61 25.00 3.71
CA GLU A 150 26.73 24.94 4.66
C GLU A 150 27.37 23.55 4.73
N ASN A 151 26.58 22.48 4.57
CA ASN A 151 27.05 21.09 4.67
C ASN A 151 27.28 20.42 3.31
N ASN A 152 27.26 21.16 2.20
CA ASN A 152 27.39 20.63 0.84
C ASN A 152 26.42 19.48 0.52
N ILE A 153 25.24 19.48 1.13
CA ILE A 153 24.22 18.46 0.89
C ILE A 153 23.39 18.88 -0.31
N GLN A 154 23.62 18.21 -1.44
CA GLN A 154 22.74 18.36 -2.59
C GLN A 154 21.41 17.66 -2.30
N ILE A 155 20.30 18.40 -2.42
CA ILE A 155 18.97 17.80 -2.37
C ILE A 155 18.86 16.90 -3.60
N ARG A 156 18.82 15.58 -3.40
CA ARG A 156 18.48 14.66 -4.49
C ARG A 156 17.08 15.00 -4.98
N SER A 157 17.01 15.63 -6.14
CA SER A 157 15.90 15.48 -7.08
C SER A 157 16.30 16.02 -8.46
N SER A 158 17.38 15.51 -9.05
CA SER A 158 17.37 15.45 -10.51
C SER A 158 16.30 14.42 -10.88
N PHE A 159 15.35 14.84 -11.70
CA PHE A 159 14.54 13.88 -12.42
C PHE A 159 15.48 13.10 -13.34
N SER A 160 15.28 11.78 -13.43
CA SER A 160 16.03 10.96 -14.37
C SER A 160 15.82 11.51 -15.78
N ASN A 161 16.92 11.77 -16.49
CA ASN A 161 16.88 12.19 -17.89
C ASN A 161 16.66 10.98 -18.80
N MET A 162 15.54 10.29 -18.60
CA MET A 162 15.09 9.17 -19.42
C MET A 162 14.21 9.72 -20.55
N PRO A 163 14.34 9.27 -21.81
CA PRO A 163 13.42 9.62 -22.91
C PRO A 163 11.98 9.16 -22.67
N ASP A 164 10.99 9.82 -23.28
CA ASP A 164 9.57 9.46 -23.11
C ASP A 164 9.25 8.06 -23.65
N ASP A 165 9.88 7.63 -24.74
CA ASP A 165 9.63 6.32 -25.36
C ASP A 165 10.10 5.16 -24.46
N GLU A 166 11.28 5.29 -23.85
CA GLU A 166 11.82 4.31 -22.90
C GLU A 166 10.98 4.25 -21.62
N LEU A 167 10.59 5.43 -21.11
CA LEU A 167 9.69 5.53 -19.97
C LEU A 167 8.31 4.93 -20.26
N GLN A 168 7.79 5.12 -21.48
CA GLN A 168 6.56 4.50 -21.95
C GLN A 168 6.69 2.98 -22.01
N GLY A 169 7.83 2.44 -22.45
CA GLY A 169 8.12 1.00 -22.42
C GLY A 169 8.02 0.43 -21.00
N LEU A 170 8.74 1.01 -20.03
CA LEU A 170 8.70 0.58 -18.62
C LEU A 170 7.29 0.66 -18.01
N ILE A 171 6.56 1.73 -18.30
CA ILE A 171 5.19 1.91 -17.82
C ILE A 171 4.26 0.89 -18.48
N SER A 172 4.44 0.61 -19.78
CA SER A 172 3.64 -0.38 -20.52
C SER A 172 3.89 -1.80 -20.01
N ASP A 173 5.14 -2.15 -19.74
CA ASP A 173 5.50 -3.45 -19.16
C ASP A 173 4.89 -3.62 -17.77
N TYR A 174 5.05 -2.63 -16.90
CA TYR A 174 4.46 -2.66 -15.58
C TYR A 174 2.93 -2.69 -15.63
N ASN A 175 2.31 -1.93 -16.53
CA ASN A 175 0.86 -1.88 -16.70
C ASN A 175 0.30 -3.15 -17.34
N ARG A 176 1.06 -3.86 -18.18
CA ARG A 176 0.68 -5.19 -18.68
C ARG A 176 0.55 -6.18 -17.53
N ASP A 177 1.50 -6.16 -16.61
CA ASP A 177 1.50 -7.04 -15.44
C ASP A 177 0.53 -6.54 -14.34
N HIS A 178 0.24 -5.23 -14.32
CA HIS A 178 -0.60 -4.56 -13.32
C HIS A 178 -1.60 -3.59 -13.98
N PRO A 179 -2.61 -4.06 -14.74
CA PRO A 179 -3.50 -3.24 -15.58
C PRO A 179 -4.34 -2.22 -14.80
N ASN A 180 -4.42 -2.37 -13.48
CA ASN A 180 -5.14 -1.47 -12.61
C ASN A 180 -4.23 -0.42 -11.95
N ALA A 181 -2.91 -0.42 -12.21
CA ALA A 181 -1.93 0.46 -11.60
C ALA A 181 -2.26 1.95 -11.80
N GLY A 182 -2.22 2.73 -10.71
CA GLY A 182 -2.41 4.18 -10.79
C GLY A 182 -1.08 4.91 -10.99
N ALA A 183 -1.10 6.16 -11.48
CA ALA A 183 0.12 6.94 -11.73
C ALA A 183 1.05 7.09 -10.51
N LEU A 184 0.52 7.04 -9.28
CA LEU A 184 1.33 7.08 -8.05
C LEU A 184 2.03 5.76 -7.76
N GLU A 185 1.40 4.64 -8.11
CA GLU A 185 1.94 3.29 -7.99
C GLU A 185 3.01 3.05 -9.06
N VAL A 186 2.72 3.45 -10.31
CA VAL A 186 3.69 3.48 -11.41
C VAL A 186 4.91 4.33 -11.04
N GLN A 187 4.70 5.54 -10.49
CA GLN A 187 5.81 6.38 -10.04
C GLN A 187 6.61 5.73 -8.90
N ALA A 188 5.97 4.97 -8.01
CA ALA A 188 6.66 4.23 -6.95
C ALA A 188 7.49 3.07 -7.54
N TYR A 189 6.92 2.29 -8.45
CA TYR A 189 7.63 1.25 -9.20
C TYR A 189 8.86 1.80 -9.95
N LEU A 190 8.70 2.91 -10.68
CA LEU A 190 9.82 3.54 -11.37
C LEU A 190 10.94 3.91 -10.39
N LYS A 191 10.59 4.41 -9.19
CA LYS A 191 11.58 4.69 -8.14
C LYS A 191 12.30 3.45 -7.65
N THR A 192 11.64 2.29 -7.52
CA THR A 192 12.33 1.04 -7.15
C THR A 192 13.30 0.57 -8.23
N LYS A 193 13.06 0.95 -9.49
CA LYS A 193 13.97 0.76 -10.63
C LYS A 193 15.02 1.88 -10.76
N GLY A 194 15.12 2.80 -9.81
CA GLY A 194 16.07 3.92 -9.84
C GLY A 194 15.67 5.08 -10.77
N VAL A 195 14.45 5.06 -11.31
CA VAL A 195 13.91 6.08 -12.22
C VAL A 195 13.02 7.06 -11.44
N ASN A 196 13.47 8.31 -11.31
CA ASN A 196 12.73 9.36 -10.63
C ASN A 196 12.15 10.35 -11.64
N VAL A 197 10.86 10.28 -11.91
CA VAL A 197 10.19 11.10 -12.94
C VAL A 197 9.15 12.04 -12.33
N GLN A 198 8.86 13.15 -13.01
CA GLN A 198 7.83 14.09 -12.60
C GLN A 198 6.47 13.39 -12.53
N ARG A 199 5.67 13.73 -11.51
CA ARG A 199 4.31 13.18 -11.35
C ARG A 199 3.45 13.43 -12.59
N GLN A 200 3.60 14.61 -13.19
CA GLN A 200 2.83 15.02 -14.35
C GLN A 200 3.23 14.20 -15.58
N ARG A 201 4.53 14.07 -15.84
CA ARG A 201 5.09 13.22 -16.90
C ARG A 201 4.65 11.75 -16.80
N CYS A 202 4.71 11.16 -15.61
CA CYS A 202 4.23 9.80 -15.36
C CYS A 202 2.72 9.65 -15.62
N ARG A 203 1.91 10.64 -15.22
CA ARG A 203 0.46 10.64 -15.50
C ARG A 203 0.16 10.75 -16.99
N ASP A 204 0.90 11.57 -17.71
CA ASP A 204 0.64 11.83 -19.13
C ASP A 204 1.01 10.60 -19.96
N ILE A 205 2.13 9.93 -19.65
CA ILE A 205 2.50 8.66 -20.31
C ILE A 205 1.54 7.54 -19.93
N LEU A 206 1.18 7.37 -18.65
CA LEU A 206 0.20 6.36 -18.26
C LEU A 206 -1.17 6.61 -18.89
N GLY A 207 -1.57 7.87 -19.09
CA GLY A 207 -2.80 8.23 -19.79
C GLY A 207 -2.79 7.85 -21.28
N ARG A 208 -1.62 7.85 -21.93
CA ARG A 208 -1.45 7.36 -23.31
C ARG A 208 -1.44 5.83 -23.39
N VAL A 209 -0.82 5.17 -22.41
CA VAL A 209 -0.70 3.70 -22.32
C VAL A 209 -2.04 3.04 -21.93
N ASP A 210 -2.80 3.66 -21.02
CA ASP A 210 -4.05 3.13 -20.48
C ASP A 210 -5.04 4.28 -20.21
N SER A 211 -5.58 4.83 -21.30
CA SER A 211 -6.54 5.95 -21.26
C SER A 211 -7.81 5.58 -20.50
N LEU A 212 -8.40 4.42 -20.82
CA LEU A 212 -9.66 3.94 -20.26
C LEU A 212 -9.53 3.46 -18.79
N GLY A 213 -8.47 2.73 -18.44
CA GLY A 213 -8.21 2.36 -17.06
C GLY A 213 -7.89 3.60 -16.21
N THR A 214 -7.18 4.59 -16.77
CA THR A 214 -6.99 5.89 -16.11
C THR A 214 -8.34 6.56 -15.87
N ALA A 215 -9.21 6.59 -16.88
CA ALA A 215 -10.57 7.14 -16.82
C ALA A 215 -11.43 6.53 -15.70
N THR A 216 -11.35 5.22 -15.59
CA THR A 216 -12.08 4.44 -14.59
C THR A 216 -11.61 4.74 -13.17
N ARG A 217 -10.30 4.89 -12.97
CA ARG A 217 -9.70 5.11 -11.65
C ARG A 217 -10.08 6.46 -11.04
N TRP A 218 -10.10 7.53 -11.83
CA TRP A 218 -10.41 8.86 -11.30
C TRP A 218 -11.92 9.13 -11.18
N SER A 219 -12.76 8.46 -11.96
CA SER A 219 -14.22 8.62 -11.89
C SER A 219 -14.87 7.92 -10.69
N CYS A 220 -14.18 6.95 -10.06
CA CYS A 220 -14.64 6.31 -8.83
C CYS A 220 -14.54 7.22 -7.59
N THR A 221 -15.62 7.92 -7.24
CA THR A 221 -15.72 8.68 -5.98
C THR A 221 -16.32 7.82 -4.87
N ILE A 222 -15.51 7.35 -3.93
CA ILE A 222 -15.98 6.64 -2.72
C ILE A 222 -16.20 7.67 -1.60
N GLN A 223 -17.41 7.75 -1.05
CA GLN A 223 -17.63 8.46 0.23
C GLN A 223 -16.97 7.68 1.36
N ARG A 224 -16.03 8.32 2.07
CA ARG A 224 -15.20 7.69 3.10
C ARG A 224 -15.63 8.18 4.47
N ARG A 225 -15.83 7.26 5.41
CA ARG A 225 -16.01 7.59 6.84
C ARG A 225 -14.67 8.02 7.44
N GLN A 226 -14.70 8.96 8.38
CA GLN A 226 -13.49 9.43 9.06
C GLN A 226 -13.03 8.35 10.04
N TYR A 227 -11.87 7.75 9.78
CA TYR A 227 -11.20 6.82 10.68
C TYR A 227 -9.96 7.50 11.25
N SER A 228 -9.80 7.50 12.57
CA SER A 228 -8.63 8.06 13.25
C SER A 228 -8.24 7.22 14.46
N VAL A 229 -6.93 7.11 14.69
CA VAL A 229 -6.31 6.53 15.89
C VAL A 229 -5.12 7.42 16.29
N PRO A 230 -4.71 7.44 17.57
CA PRO A 230 -3.81 8.47 18.11
C PRO A 230 -2.47 8.59 17.37
N THR A 231 -1.83 7.47 17.09
CA THR A 231 -0.49 7.41 16.47
C THR A 231 -0.33 6.15 15.61
N ALA A 232 0.72 6.12 14.79
CA ALA A 232 1.23 4.88 14.20
C ALA A 232 1.50 3.84 15.27
N ASN A 233 1.32 2.56 14.90
CA ASN A 233 1.43 1.42 15.81
C ASN A 233 0.37 1.38 16.93
N SER A 234 -0.63 2.28 16.92
CA SER A 234 -1.70 2.26 17.92
C SER A 234 -2.63 1.06 17.76
N VAL A 235 -3.07 0.80 16.53
CA VAL A 235 -3.98 -0.31 16.21
C VAL A 235 -3.58 -0.91 14.88
N TRP A 236 -3.19 -2.17 14.88
CA TRP A 236 -3.13 -2.96 13.65
C TRP A 236 -4.45 -3.67 13.44
N HIS A 237 -5.01 -3.51 12.25
CA HIS A 237 -6.17 -4.24 11.75
C HIS A 237 -5.63 -5.49 11.07
N ILE A 238 -5.99 -6.67 11.54
CA ILE A 238 -5.51 -7.95 11.03
C ILE A 238 -6.69 -8.79 10.58
N ASP A 239 -6.49 -9.56 9.51
CA ASP A 239 -7.50 -10.44 8.94
C ASP A 239 -6.88 -11.45 7.94
N THR A 240 -7.66 -12.45 7.55
CA THR A 240 -7.31 -13.43 6.52
C THR A 240 -8.18 -13.28 5.28
N HIS A 241 -7.57 -13.30 4.10
CA HIS A 241 -8.25 -13.18 2.82
C HIS A 241 -8.37 -14.52 2.12
N HIS A 242 -9.61 -14.90 1.77
CA HIS A 242 -9.98 -16.26 1.37
C HIS A 242 -10.31 -16.40 -0.12
N SER A 243 -9.98 -15.43 -0.98
CA SER A 243 -10.32 -15.51 -2.41
C SER A 243 -9.73 -16.72 -3.13
N LEU A 244 -8.64 -17.29 -2.61
CA LEU A 244 -7.98 -18.48 -3.16
C LEU A 244 -8.22 -19.75 -2.32
N ILE A 245 -9.17 -19.72 -1.38
CA ILE A 245 -9.42 -20.84 -0.44
C ILE A 245 -9.79 -22.15 -1.16
N ARG A 246 -10.43 -22.06 -2.33
CA ARG A 246 -10.75 -23.21 -3.19
C ARG A 246 -9.51 -24.05 -3.54
N TRP A 247 -8.37 -23.39 -3.69
CA TRP A 247 -7.08 -24.00 -4.02
C TRP A 247 -6.22 -24.25 -2.77
N GLY A 248 -6.79 -24.03 -1.58
CA GLY A 248 -6.12 -24.18 -0.29
C GLY A 248 -5.03 -23.13 -0.05
N ILE A 249 -5.17 -21.94 -0.64
CA ILE A 249 -4.24 -20.82 -0.44
C ILE A 249 -4.97 -19.69 0.26
N ILE A 250 -4.37 -19.16 1.33
CA ILE A 250 -4.92 -18.10 2.16
C ILE A 250 -3.87 -16.99 2.29
N VAL A 251 -4.31 -15.75 2.30
CA VAL A 251 -3.44 -14.59 2.52
C VAL A 251 -3.70 -14.02 3.90
N HIS A 252 -2.66 -13.92 4.72
CA HIS A 252 -2.67 -13.31 6.04
C HIS A 252 -2.12 -11.89 5.92
N GLY A 253 -2.75 -10.92 6.56
CA GLY A 253 -2.25 -9.54 6.49
C GLY A 253 -2.64 -8.67 7.67
N GLY A 254 -1.86 -7.62 7.84
CA GLY A 254 -2.12 -6.55 8.79
C GLY A 254 -2.02 -5.19 8.11
N ILE A 255 -2.72 -4.20 8.66
CA ILE A 255 -2.58 -2.79 8.27
C ILE A 255 -2.67 -1.88 9.48
N ASP A 256 -1.73 -0.95 9.60
CA ASP A 256 -1.73 0.07 10.63
C ASP A 256 -2.85 1.09 10.38
N GLY A 257 -3.68 1.32 11.40
CA GLY A 257 -4.87 2.17 11.28
C GLY A 257 -4.57 3.65 11.02
N HIS A 258 -3.40 4.13 11.48
CA HIS A 258 -2.97 5.53 11.35
C HIS A 258 -2.33 5.78 9.99
N SER A 259 -1.21 5.12 9.74
CA SER A 259 -0.32 5.34 8.60
C SER A 259 -0.73 4.59 7.34
N ARG A 260 -1.63 3.59 7.45
CA ARG A 260 -1.98 2.66 6.36
C ARG A 260 -0.80 1.77 5.91
N LEU A 261 0.25 1.72 6.72
CA LEU A 261 1.40 0.85 6.51
C LEU A 261 0.97 -0.61 6.70
N ILE A 262 1.46 -1.48 5.84
CA ILE A 262 1.22 -2.92 5.91
C ILE A 262 2.44 -3.55 6.60
N PRO A 263 2.35 -3.94 7.89
CA PRO A 263 3.47 -4.52 8.62
C PRO A 263 3.81 -5.95 8.18
N PHE A 264 2.82 -6.71 7.68
CA PHE A 264 3.02 -8.04 7.12
C PHE A 264 1.88 -8.36 6.14
N LEU A 265 2.22 -9.15 5.11
CA LEU A 265 1.28 -9.65 4.11
C LEU A 265 1.89 -10.90 3.48
N ARG A 266 1.31 -12.08 3.79
CA ARG A 266 1.94 -13.39 3.53
C ARG A 266 0.92 -14.41 3.01
N ALA A 267 1.34 -15.28 2.10
CA ALA A 267 0.52 -16.40 1.66
C ALA A 267 0.89 -17.67 2.43
N SER A 268 -0.10 -18.53 2.69
CA SER A 268 0.11 -19.85 3.29
C SER A 268 -0.95 -20.86 2.82
N THR A 269 -0.70 -22.13 3.13
CA THR A 269 -1.66 -23.23 2.95
C THR A 269 -2.49 -23.53 4.20
N PHE A 270 -2.26 -22.81 5.30
CA PHE A 270 -2.81 -23.10 6.61
C PHE A 270 -3.54 -21.90 7.19
N ASN A 271 -4.75 -22.13 7.72
CA ASN A 271 -5.50 -21.15 8.50
C ASN A 271 -5.41 -21.41 10.01
N THR A 272 -4.19 -21.60 10.53
CA THR A 272 -3.99 -21.88 11.95
C THR A 272 -3.63 -20.60 12.70
N SER A 273 -4.05 -20.53 13.96
CA SER A 273 -3.71 -19.43 14.86
C SER A 273 -2.20 -19.22 14.99
N LYS A 274 -1.45 -20.33 14.99
CA LYS A 274 0.00 -20.35 15.05
C LYS A 274 0.65 -19.72 13.83
N ALA A 275 0.16 -20.03 12.62
CA ALA A 275 0.68 -19.45 11.39
C ALA A 275 0.44 -17.93 11.34
N ALA A 276 -0.78 -17.50 11.67
CA ALA A 276 -1.13 -16.09 11.76
C ALA A 276 -0.25 -15.33 12.77
N ALA A 277 -0.02 -15.93 13.95
CA ALA A 277 0.88 -15.37 14.96
C ALA A 277 2.32 -15.25 14.48
N CYS A 278 2.85 -16.24 13.76
CA CYS A 278 4.22 -16.16 13.22
C CYS A 278 4.37 -15.01 12.21
N PHE A 279 3.41 -14.82 11.30
CA PHE A 279 3.43 -13.71 10.36
C PHE A 279 3.28 -12.35 11.05
N PHE A 280 2.41 -12.28 12.06
CA PHE A 280 2.26 -11.09 12.89
C PHE A 280 3.58 -10.73 13.59
N VAL A 281 4.24 -11.70 14.23
CA VAL A 281 5.50 -11.50 14.95
C VAL A 281 6.63 -11.07 14.00
N GLN A 282 6.67 -11.59 12.77
CA GLN A 282 7.61 -11.07 11.75
C GLN A 282 7.39 -9.58 11.48
N GLY A 283 6.12 -9.13 11.41
CA GLY A 283 5.80 -7.71 11.33
C GLY A 283 6.23 -6.93 12.58
N VAL A 284 5.99 -7.48 13.78
CA VAL A 284 6.43 -6.89 15.06
C VAL A 284 7.94 -6.70 15.12
N LYS A 285 8.74 -7.65 14.62
CA LYS A 285 10.20 -7.51 14.57
C LYS A 285 10.66 -6.32 13.71
N ASN A 286 9.88 -5.92 12.70
CA ASN A 286 10.22 -4.81 11.82
C ASN A 286 9.64 -3.47 12.27
N TYR A 287 8.48 -3.48 12.94
CA TYR A 287 7.69 -2.28 13.21
C TYR A 287 7.38 -2.06 14.71
N GLY A 288 7.90 -2.92 15.59
CA GLY A 288 7.64 -2.89 17.03
C GLY A 288 6.27 -3.45 17.40
N VAL A 289 6.07 -3.68 18.70
CA VAL A 289 4.81 -4.24 19.23
C VAL A 289 3.71 -3.18 19.20
N PRO A 290 2.60 -3.38 18.47
CA PRO A 290 1.51 -2.42 18.47
C PRO A 290 0.89 -2.28 19.87
N SER A 291 0.24 -1.14 20.12
CA SER A 291 -0.48 -0.92 21.38
C SER A 291 -1.70 -1.84 21.50
N ARG A 292 -2.41 -2.05 20.39
CA ARG A 292 -3.56 -2.94 20.26
C ARG A 292 -3.61 -3.57 18.88
N ILE A 293 -4.29 -4.70 18.78
CA ILE A 293 -4.72 -5.28 17.51
C ILE A 293 -6.24 -5.33 17.44
N ARG A 294 -6.77 -5.30 16.22
CA ARG A 294 -8.18 -5.55 15.92
C ARG A 294 -8.28 -6.71 14.93
N ALA A 295 -9.03 -7.73 15.27
CA ALA A 295 -9.41 -8.80 14.36
C ALA A 295 -10.92 -9.05 14.46
N ASP A 296 -11.43 -9.80 13.50
CA ASP A 296 -12.82 -10.24 13.50
C ASP A 296 -13.02 -11.36 14.54
N HIS A 297 -14.28 -11.77 14.76
CA HIS A 297 -14.59 -12.88 15.67
C HIS A 297 -14.21 -14.23 15.03
N GLY A 298 -12.94 -14.59 15.13
CA GLY A 298 -12.39 -15.83 14.60
C GLY A 298 -11.31 -16.42 15.49
N THR A 299 -11.12 -17.74 15.42
CA THR A 299 -10.10 -18.46 16.19
C THR A 299 -8.72 -18.37 15.53
N GLU A 300 -8.66 -17.95 14.26
CA GLU A 300 -7.43 -17.82 13.48
C GLU A 300 -6.45 -16.78 14.02
N TYR A 301 -6.87 -15.88 14.91
CA TYR A 301 -5.98 -14.93 15.58
C TYR A 301 -5.83 -15.18 17.09
N ALA A 302 -6.26 -16.33 17.60
CA ALA A 302 -6.19 -16.65 19.03
C ALA A 302 -4.77 -16.55 19.60
N ASP A 303 -3.76 -17.14 18.94
CA ASP A 303 -2.35 -17.06 19.38
C ASP A 303 -1.77 -15.66 19.23
N THR A 304 -2.25 -14.89 18.26
CA THR A 304 -1.86 -13.48 18.11
C THR A 304 -2.42 -12.64 19.27
N GLY A 305 -3.67 -12.93 19.68
CA GLY A 305 -4.28 -12.36 20.88
C GLY A 305 -3.51 -12.74 22.16
N ARG A 306 -3.15 -14.02 22.32
CA ARG A 306 -2.32 -14.49 23.43
C ARG A 306 -0.98 -13.76 23.47
N PHE A 307 -0.28 -13.69 22.34
CA PHE A 307 0.98 -12.94 22.22
C PHE A 307 0.82 -11.49 22.72
N MET A 308 -0.22 -10.79 22.24
CA MET A 308 -0.47 -9.40 22.58
C MET A 308 -0.81 -9.18 24.06
N ILE A 309 -1.55 -10.10 24.68
CA ILE A 309 -1.86 -10.06 26.11
C ILE A 309 -0.60 -10.36 26.92
N SER A 310 0.16 -11.40 26.55
CA SER A 310 1.38 -11.80 27.24
C SER A 310 2.45 -10.72 27.18
N VAL A 311 2.61 -9.99 26.08
CA VAL A 311 3.63 -8.93 25.94
C VAL A 311 3.19 -7.61 26.58
N ASN A 312 1.96 -7.14 26.32
CA ASN A 312 1.52 -5.83 26.77
C ASN A 312 0.84 -5.82 28.16
N GLY A 313 0.61 -7.00 28.75
CA GLY A 313 -0.03 -7.18 30.05
C GLY A 313 -1.54 -7.47 29.97
N GLU A 314 -2.02 -8.22 30.95
CA GLU A 314 -3.43 -8.58 31.12
C GLU A 314 -4.32 -7.37 31.42
N GLY A 315 -5.60 -7.45 31.07
CA GLY A 315 -6.59 -6.41 31.38
C GLY A 315 -6.47 -5.10 30.59
N ARG A 316 -5.44 -4.92 29.76
CA ARG A 316 -5.18 -3.68 28.99
C ARG A 316 -6.14 -3.46 27.80
N GLY A 317 -6.81 -4.50 27.33
CA GLY A 317 -7.58 -4.47 26.08
C GLY A 317 -6.68 -4.45 24.83
N SER A 318 -5.57 -5.20 24.85
CA SER A 318 -4.59 -5.31 23.76
C SER A 318 -5.14 -6.01 22.51
N PHE A 319 -6.21 -6.79 22.65
CA PHE A 319 -6.89 -7.47 21.55
C PHE A 319 -8.36 -7.06 21.53
N MET A 320 -8.77 -6.41 20.44
CA MET A 320 -10.17 -6.02 20.20
C MET A 320 -10.78 -6.98 19.19
N THR A 321 -11.79 -7.73 19.61
CA THR A 321 -12.65 -8.50 18.70
C THR A 321 -13.93 -7.71 18.43
N GLY A 322 -14.41 -7.76 17.19
CA GLY A 322 -15.64 -7.08 16.82
C GLY A 322 -16.10 -7.45 15.41
N PRO A 323 -17.29 -7.00 14.98
CA PRO A 323 -17.80 -7.25 13.63
C PRO A 323 -16.87 -6.69 12.53
N SER A 324 -16.81 -7.38 11.38
CA SER A 324 -15.98 -7.03 10.20
C SER A 324 -16.19 -5.60 9.70
N VAL A 325 -17.40 -5.05 9.87
CA VAL A 325 -17.73 -3.67 9.50
C VAL A 325 -16.91 -2.60 10.24
N HIS A 326 -16.26 -2.99 11.34
CA HIS A 326 -15.33 -2.15 12.09
C HIS A 326 -13.86 -2.33 11.67
N ASN A 327 -13.53 -3.38 10.93
CA ASN A 327 -12.21 -3.70 10.40
C ASN A 327 -11.98 -3.04 9.01
N GLN A 328 -12.46 -1.80 8.85
CA GLN A 328 -12.59 -1.15 7.53
C GLN A 328 -11.26 -0.97 6.78
N ARG A 329 -10.14 -0.87 7.52
CA ARG A 329 -8.82 -0.67 6.93
C ARG A 329 -8.34 -1.92 6.19
N ILE A 330 -8.46 -3.09 6.82
CA ILE A 330 -8.05 -4.36 6.20
C ILE A 330 -9.02 -4.77 5.09
N GLU A 331 -10.31 -4.54 5.28
CA GLU A 331 -11.32 -4.76 4.23
C GLU A 331 -11.07 -3.93 2.96
N ARG A 332 -10.64 -2.67 3.14
CA ARG A 332 -10.24 -1.84 1.99
C ARG A 332 -8.97 -2.36 1.34
N LEU A 333 -8.00 -2.82 2.15
CA LEU A 333 -6.77 -3.43 1.68
C LEU A 333 -7.07 -4.66 0.82
N TRP A 334 -7.98 -5.54 1.26
CA TRP A 334 -8.34 -6.75 0.53
C TRP A 334 -8.85 -6.53 -0.87
N ARG A 335 -9.62 -5.46 -1.09
CA ARG A 335 -10.03 -5.07 -2.45
C ARG A 335 -8.82 -4.76 -3.33
N ASP A 336 -7.83 -4.05 -2.79
CA ASP A 336 -6.63 -3.71 -3.55
C ASP A 336 -5.77 -4.96 -3.76
N ILE A 337 -5.58 -5.81 -2.75
CA ILE A 337 -4.85 -7.10 -2.87
C ILE A 337 -5.45 -8.00 -3.94
N PHE A 338 -6.78 -8.18 -3.93
CA PHE A 338 -7.42 -9.03 -4.93
C PHE A 338 -7.20 -8.47 -6.34
N ILE A 339 -7.53 -7.20 -6.56
CA ILE A 339 -7.47 -6.56 -7.88
C ILE A 339 -6.03 -6.44 -8.41
N LYS A 340 -5.05 -6.29 -7.52
CA LYS A 340 -3.65 -5.97 -7.89
C LYS A 340 -2.73 -7.16 -7.91
N VAL A 341 -3.02 -8.19 -7.12
CA VAL A 341 -2.10 -9.33 -6.94
C VAL A 341 -2.80 -10.66 -7.20
N LEU A 342 -3.98 -10.90 -6.63
CA LEU A 342 -4.57 -12.25 -6.63
C LEU A 342 -5.40 -12.57 -7.88
N ASP A 343 -5.96 -11.57 -8.56
CA ASP A 343 -6.87 -11.76 -9.71
C ASP A 343 -6.20 -12.56 -10.86
N VAL A 344 -4.90 -12.35 -11.10
CA VAL A 344 -4.17 -13.10 -12.12
C VAL A 344 -4.06 -14.59 -11.80
N PHE A 345 -3.75 -14.93 -10.54
CA PHE A 345 -3.69 -16.32 -10.09
C PHE A 345 -5.07 -16.96 -10.03
N TYR A 346 -6.07 -16.22 -9.56
CA TYR A 346 -7.47 -16.67 -9.55
C TYR A 346 -7.93 -17.10 -10.95
N LYS A 347 -7.73 -16.23 -11.95
CA LYS A 347 -8.08 -16.50 -13.35
C LYS A 347 -7.28 -17.66 -13.93
N LEU A 348 -5.97 -17.70 -13.65
CA LEU A 348 -5.11 -18.79 -14.09
C LEU A 348 -5.59 -20.14 -13.56
N PHE A 349 -5.91 -20.23 -12.27
CA PHE A 349 -6.37 -21.48 -11.68
C PHE A 349 -7.74 -21.91 -12.20
N CYS A 350 -8.67 -20.98 -12.42
CA CYS A 350 -9.93 -21.26 -13.10
C CYS A 350 -9.69 -21.85 -14.50
N LEU A 351 -8.80 -21.24 -15.30
CA LEU A 351 -8.45 -21.73 -16.63
C LEU A 351 -7.83 -23.14 -16.57
N MET A 352 -6.95 -23.39 -15.60
CA MET A 352 -6.34 -24.71 -15.42
C MET A 352 -7.38 -25.79 -15.06
N GLU A 353 -8.40 -25.47 -14.26
CA GLU A 353 -9.52 -26.37 -13.99
C GLU A 353 -10.38 -26.61 -15.23
N GLU A 354 -10.72 -25.55 -15.98
CA GLU A 354 -11.51 -25.65 -17.23
C GLU A 354 -10.82 -26.51 -18.29
N GLN A 355 -9.49 -26.46 -18.36
CA GLN A 355 -8.68 -27.25 -19.28
C GLN A 355 -8.30 -28.64 -18.76
N ASN A 356 -8.80 -29.05 -17.59
CA ASN A 356 -8.44 -30.31 -16.91
C ASN A 356 -6.94 -30.47 -16.62
N ILE A 357 -6.17 -29.38 -16.60
CA ILE A 357 -4.77 -29.36 -16.18
C ILE A 357 -4.70 -29.49 -14.64
N LEU A 358 -5.69 -28.91 -13.95
CA LEU A 358 -5.78 -28.91 -12.50
C LEU A 358 -7.07 -29.60 -12.04
N ILE A 359 -6.92 -30.66 -11.24
CA ILE A 359 -8.04 -31.34 -10.59
C ILE A 359 -7.93 -31.07 -9.10
N THR A 360 -8.70 -30.11 -8.58
CA THR A 360 -8.58 -29.65 -7.18
C THR A 360 -8.97 -30.70 -6.14
N THR A 361 -9.73 -31.72 -6.53
CA THR A 361 -10.05 -32.90 -5.70
C THR A 361 -8.91 -33.91 -5.63
N ASN A 362 -7.95 -33.87 -6.55
CA ASN A 362 -6.76 -34.70 -6.52
C ASN A 362 -5.71 -34.07 -5.59
N SER A 363 -5.27 -34.84 -4.58
CA SER A 363 -4.32 -34.38 -3.56
C SER A 363 -2.96 -34.02 -4.15
N ILE A 364 -2.48 -34.73 -5.17
CA ILE A 364 -1.20 -34.48 -5.82
C ILE A 364 -1.26 -33.18 -6.62
N HIS A 365 -2.30 -32.99 -7.42
CA HIS A 365 -2.51 -31.74 -8.16
C HIS A 365 -2.57 -30.54 -7.19
N ARG A 366 -3.30 -30.68 -6.08
CA ARG A 366 -3.38 -29.64 -5.05
C ARG A 366 -2.01 -29.38 -4.41
N TRP A 367 -1.25 -30.42 -4.08
CA TRP A 367 0.08 -30.29 -3.50
C TRP A 367 1.04 -29.59 -4.47
N VAL A 368 1.10 -30.01 -5.74
CA VAL A 368 1.94 -29.38 -6.77
C VAL A 368 1.57 -27.93 -6.99
N LEU A 369 0.26 -27.62 -7.05
CA LEU A 369 -0.24 -26.26 -7.16
C LEU A 369 0.27 -25.39 -6.00
N GLN A 370 0.13 -25.87 -4.76
CA GLN A 370 0.56 -25.13 -3.58
C GLN A 370 2.08 -24.97 -3.54
N TYR A 371 2.84 -26.03 -3.87
CA TYR A 371 4.30 -26.00 -3.90
C TYR A 371 4.84 -24.96 -4.87
N VAL A 372 4.26 -24.86 -6.06
CA VAL A 372 4.69 -23.89 -7.09
C VAL A 372 4.17 -22.48 -6.81
N PHE A 373 2.89 -22.34 -6.48
CA PHE A 373 2.25 -21.02 -6.51
C PHE A 373 2.26 -20.29 -5.16
N VAL A 374 2.36 -20.96 -4.01
CA VAL A 374 2.45 -20.23 -2.73
C VAL A 374 3.70 -19.35 -2.67
N PRO A 375 4.92 -19.81 -3.03
CA PRO A 375 6.10 -18.95 -3.07
C PRO A 375 5.99 -17.80 -4.08
N ARG A 376 5.36 -18.03 -5.24
CA ARG A 376 5.15 -17.01 -6.28
C ARG A 376 4.18 -15.93 -5.83
N ILE A 377 3.05 -16.33 -5.25
CA ILE A 377 2.05 -15.41 -4.70
C ILE A 377 2.66 -14.63 -3.53
N ASP A 378 3.39 -15.29 -2.62
CA ASP A 378 4.05 -14.62 -1.49
C ASP A 378 5.07 -13.58 -1.96
N PHE A 379 5.86 -13.89 -3.00
CA PHE A 379 6.77 -12.93 -3.63
C PHE A 379 6.01 -11.72 -4.19
N ALA A 380 4.95 -11.95 -4.97
CA ALA A 380 4.14 -10.87 -5.54
C ALA A 380 3.47 -9.99 -4.46
N LEU A 381 2.99 -10.61 -3.37
CA LEU A 381 2.45 -9.90 -2.21
C LEU A 381 3.50 -9.02 -1.53
N ARG A 382 4.73 -9.52 -1.33
CA ARG A 382 5.82 -8.75 -0.72
C ARG A 382 6.26 -7.58 -1.59
N GLU A 383 6.39 -7.77 -2.90
CA GLU A 383 6.69 -6.69 -3.84
C GLU A 383 5.60 -5.61 -3.82
N TRP A 384 4.33 -6.03 -3.82
CA TRP A 384 3.22 -5.10 -3.74
C TRP A 384 3.15 -4.38 -2.38
N MET A 385 3.40 -5.08 -1.27
CA MET A 385 3.50 -4.48 0.07
C MET A 385 4.57 -3.39 0.12
N ASN A 386 5.75 -3.66 -0.43
CA ASN A 386 6.83 -2.67 -0.51
C ASN A 386 6.43 -1.45 -1.35
N THR A 387 5.76 -1.68 -2.48
CA THR A 387 5.23 -0.62 -3.34
C THR A 387 4.16 0.19 -2.62
N HIS A 388 3.22 -0.46 -1.94
CA HIS A 388 2.17 0.17 -1.16
C HIS A 388 2.75 1.01 -0.03
N ASN A 389 3.71 0.50 0.74
CA ASN A 389 4.28 1.26 1.86
C ASN A 389 5.05 2.52 1.41
N ASN A 390 5.40 2.61 0.13
CA ASN A 390 6.11 3.75 -0.48
C ASN A 390 5.26 4.56 -1.50
N HIS A 391 4.01 4.20 -1.75
CA HIS A 391 3.15 4.97 -2.67
C HIS A 391 2.57 6.20 -1.97
N LYS A 392 2.42 7.30 -2.71
CA LYS A 392 1.85 8.54 -2.16
C LYS A 392 0.34 8.39 -1.99
N VAL A 393 -0.17 8.71 -0.80
CA VAL A 393 -1.60 8.67 -0.51
C VAL A 393 -2.19 10.07 -0.73
N ARG A 394 -3.01 10.23 -1.79
CA ARG A 394 -3.57 11.54 -2.18
C ARG A 394 -4.28 12.26 -1.03
N THR A 395 -5.05 11.53 -0.23
CA THR A 395 -5.83 12.12 0.88
C THR A 395 -4.99 12.51 2.10
N GLU A 396 -3.72 12.13 2.13
CA GLU A 396 -2.82 12.35 3.28
C GLU A 396 -1.69 13.31 2.89
N GLY A 397 -2.02 14.35 2.11
CA GLY A 397 -1.04 15.32 1.61
C GLY A 397 0.03 14.70 0.71
N ASN A 398 -0.29 13.59 0.02
CA ASN A 398 0.65 12.80 -0.78
C ASN A 398 1.85 12.25 0.01
N LYS A 399 1.73 12.06 1.33
CA LYS A 399 2.69 11.30 2.13
C LYS A 399 2.55 9.80 1.83
N THR A 400 3.64 9.06 1.93
CA THR A 400 3.61 7.60 1.84
C THR A 400 3.24 7.00 3.20
N PRO A 401 2.76 5.74 3.28
CA PRO A 401 2.59 5.04 4.55
C PRO A 401 3.84 5.08 5.44
N ASN A 402 5.02 4.82 4.89
CA ASN A 402 6.28 4.96 5.61
C ASN A 402 6.49 6.38 6.16
N MET A 403 6.26 7.42 5.35
CA MET A 403 6.37 8.81 5.84
C MET A 403 5.38 9.12 6.96
N MET A 404 4.12 8.66 6.84
CA MET A 404 3.12 8.85 7.91
C MET A 404 3.51 8.11 9.19
N TRP A 405 4.03 6.89 9.05
CA TRP A 405 4.57 6.11 10.15
C TRP A 405 5.69 6.88 10.87
N PHE A 406 6.77 7.23 10.16
CA PHE A 406 7.90 7.95 10.75
C PHE A 406 7.51 9.30 11.34
N LYS A 407 6.66 10.08 10.65
CA LYS A 407 6.16 11.36 11.18
C LYS A 407 5.44 11.15 12.52
N SER A 408 4.60 10.13 12.62
CA SER A 408 3.89 9.84 13.87
C SER A 408 4.83 9.41 14.99
N LEU A 409 5.95 8.75 14.68
CA LEU A 409 6.95 8.38 15.69
C LEU A 409 7.66 9.61 16.23
N LEU A 410 8.11 10.49 15.35
CA LEU A 410 8.87 11.68 15.72
C LEU A 410 8.07 12.71 16.52
N LEU A 411 6.77 12.80 16.26
CA LEU A 411 5.87 13.75 16.91
C LEU A 411 5.07 13.12 18.06
N GLY A 412 5.17 11.80 18.22
CA GLY A 412 4.45 11.08 19.25
C GLY A 412 5.02 11.35 20.64
N ASN A 413 4.16 11.44 21.64
CA ASN A 413 4.60 11.51 23.04
C ASN A 413 4.57 10.10 23.66
N PRO A 414 5.73 9.52 24.07
CA PRO A 414 5.82 8.17 24.63
C PRO A 414 5.12 8.02 25.99
N GLU A 415 5.02 9.08 26.80
CA GLU A 415 4.30 9.06 28.08
C GLU A 415 2.79 8.89 27.88
N LYS A 416 2.27 9.43 26.76
CA LYS A 416 0.84 9.39 26.43
C LYS A 416 0.47 8.22 25.50
N ASN A 417 1.42 7.70 24.72
CA ASN A 417 1.17 6.72 23.68
C ASN A 417 2.03 5.48 23.88
N THR A 418 1.42 4.37 24.30
CA THR A 418 2.13 3.09 24.45
C THR A 418 2.77 2.61 23.14
N SER A 419 2.14 2.87 22.00
CA SER A 419 2.67 2.54 20.68
C SER A 419 4.03 3.19 20.42
N ILE A 420 4.22 4.43 20.88
CA ILE A 420 5.48 5.18 20.76
C ILE A 420 6.48 4.66 21.79
N ARG A 421 6.04 4.47 23.04
CA ARG A 421 6.87 3.91 24.12
C ARG A 421 7.44 2.54 23.76
N ASN A 422 6.65 1.67 23.14
CA ASN A 422 7.07 0.33 22.72
C ASN A 422 8.07 0.35 21.55
N ILE A 423 8.23 1.48 20.86
CA ILE A 423 9.23 1.64 19.80
C ILE A 423 10.51 2.24 20.39
N GLU A 424 10.40 3.21 21.30
CA GLU A 424 11.56 3.78 21.99
C GLU A 424 12.21 2.80 22.96
N ASN A 425 11.39 2.03 23.69
CA ASN A 425 11.80 1.03 24.67
C ASN A 425 11.15 -0.31 24.31
N PRO A 426 11.68 -1.02 23.29
CA PRO A 426 11.08 -2.23 22.78
C PRO A 426 11.16 -3.38 23.81
N PRO A 427 10.05 -4.09 24.07
CA PRO A 427 10.02 -5.19 25.05
C PRO A 427 10.60 -6.49 24.46
N ASN A 428 11.82 -6.44 23.93
CA ASN A 428 12.43 -7.53 23.15
C ASN A 428 12.54 -8.84 23.93
N GLU A 429 13.05 -8.80 25.17
CA GLU A 429 13.18 -10.00 26.02
C GLU A 429 11.83 -10.71 26.20
N ARG A 430 10.80 -9.95 26.56
CA ARG A 430 9.44 -10.47 26.74
C ARG A 430 8.84 -10.98 25.42
N VAL A 431 9.15 -10.35 24.29
CA VAL A 431 8.74 -10.85 22.98
C VAL A 431 9.38 -12.21 22.69
N ASP A 432 10.68 -12.37 22.94
CA ASP A 432 11.39 -13.62 22.72
C ASP A 432 10.93 -14.74 23.66
N GLU A 433 10.68 -14.44 24.94
CA GLU A 433 10.07 -15.38 25.90
C GLU A 433 8.69 -15.88 25.43
N VAL A 434 7.83 -14.97 24.95
CA VAL A 434 6.49 -15.32 24.47
C VAL A 434 6.54 -16.12 23.17
N ILE A 435 7.48 -15.81 22.27
CA ILE A 435 7.73 -16.61 21.06
C ILE A 435 8.05 -18.06 21.44
N GLN A 436 8.92 -18.27 22.44
CA GLN A 436 9.27 -19.61 22.92
C GLN A 436 8.08 -20.29 23.60
N THR A 437 7.36 -19.58 24.46
CA THR A 437 6.19 -20.09 25.20
C THR A 437 5.07 -20.55 24.26
N LEU A 438 4.81 -19.79 23.19
CA LEU A 438 3.82 -20.13 22.17
C LEU A 438 4.38 -21.06 21.08
N ASN A 439 5.65 -21.47 21.20
CA ASN A 439 6.37 -22.31 20.25
C ASN A 439 6.30 -21.77 18.80
N LEU A 440 6.40 -20.46 18.61
CA LEU A 440 6.25 -19.83 17.29
C LEU A 440 7.51 -20.01 16.44
N GLU A 441 7.38 -20.70 15.31
CA GLU A 441 8.49 -21.00 14.42
C GLU A 441 8.60 -19.92 13.33
N LEU A 442 9.50 -18.95 13.51
CA LEU A 442 9.58 -17.79 12.62
C LEU A 442 10.37 -18.04 11.31
N ASN A 443 10.93 -19.23 11.13
CA ASN A 443 11.76 -19.58 9.98
C ASN A 443 10.92 -19.62 8.69
N GLY A 444 11.28 -18.77 7.72
CA GLY A 444 10.48 -18.51 6.51
C GLY A 444 10.18 -19.73 5.62
N THR A 445 10.92 -20.82 5.79
CA THR A 445 10.74 -22.07 5.04
C THR A 445 9.52 -22.89 5.45
N ILE A 446 8.95 -22.67 6.64
CA ILE A 446 7.88 -23.51 7.19
C ILE A 446 6.52 -23.13 6.60
N PHE A 447 6.33 -21.84 6.31
CA PHE A 447 5.08 -21.31 5.74
C PHE A 447 4.98 -21.42 4.21
N LEU A 448 6.10 -21.73 3.55
CA LEU A 448 6.23 -21.79 2.09
C LEU A 448 6.19 -23.24 1.55
N LYS A 449 6.10 -24.25 2.42
CA LYS A 449 6.06 -25.66 2.01
C LYS A 449 4.71 -26.27 2.39
N PRO A 450 3.96 -26.86 1.45
CA PRO A 450 2.94 -27.84 1.80
C PRO A 450 3.66 -29.11 2.28
N ARG A 451 3.92 -29.22 3.59
CA ARG A 451 4.50 -30.47 4.14
C ARG A 451 3.45 -31.57 4.26
N ASP A 452 2.21 -31.20 4.56
CA ASP A 452 1.14 -32.16 4.70
C ASP A 452 0.79 -32.74 3.33
N ASN A 453 0.81 -34.07 3.23
CA ASN A 453 0.48 -34.83 2.02
C ASN A 453 1.45 -34.63 0.84
N CYS A 454 2.74 -34.42 1.10
CA CYS A 454 3.77 -34.50 0.06
C CYS A 454 3.75 -35.90 -0.59
N PRO A 455 3.59 -35.99 -1.93
CA PRO A 455 3.55 -37.28 -2.62
C PRO A 455 4.93 -37.89 -2.87
N LEU A 456 6.00 -37.20 -2.45
CA LEU A 456 7.40 -37.59 -2.64
C LEU A 456 8.04 -37.96 -1.30
N THR A 457 8.97 -38.90 -1.33
CA THR A 457 9.93 -39.13 -0.24
C THR A 457 10.86 -37.93 -0.06
N GLU A 458 11.59 -37.88 1.05
CA GLU A 458 12.52 -36.75 1.31
C GLU A 458 13.62 -36.66 0.24
N ASP A 459 14.16 -37.80 -0.22
CA ASP A 459 15.20 -37.84 -1.26
C ASP A 459 14.68 -37.36 -2.62
N GLU A 460 13.50 -37.82 -3.04
CA GLU A 460 12.83 -37.35 -4.27
C GLU A 460 12.46 -35.88 -4.20
N PHE A 461 12.03 -35.40 -3.03
CA PHE A 461 11.74 -33.98 -2.82
C PHE A 461 13.02 -33.12 -2.90
N MET A 462 14.15 -33.63 -2.42
CA MET A 462 15.44 -32.97 -2.54
C MET A 462 15.93 -32.98 -4.00
N GLU A 463 15.72 -34.07 -4.74
CA GLU A 463 15.96 -34.15 -6.19
C GLU A 463 15.12 -33.11 -6.95
N LEU A 464 13.81 -33.04 -6.69
CA LEU A 464 12.91 -32.04 -7.27
C LEU A 464 13.43 -30.62 -7.06
N ARG A 465 13.84 -30.31 -5.82
CA ARG A 465 14.36 -28.98 -5.44
C ARG A 465 15.65 -28.61 -6.16
N ASN A 466 16.51 -29.58 -6.43
CA ASN A 466 17.77 -29.36 -7.13
C ASN A 466 17.56 -29.25 -8.65
N THR A 467 16.48 -29.83 -9.16
CA THR A 467 16.22 -29.93 -10.61
C THR A 467 15.35 -28.80 -11.14
N ILE A 468 14.33 -28.39 -10.39
CA ILE A 468 13.33 -27.41 -10.85
C ILE A 468 13.36 -26.17 -9.97
N ASP A 469 13.85 -25.06 -10.53
CA ASP A 469 13.70 -23.75 -9.90
C ASP A 469 12.25 -23.26 -10.02
N ILE A 470 11.49 -23.45 -8.93
CA ILE A 470 10.10 -23.02 -8.86
C ILE A 470 9.94 -21.50 -8.82
N THR A 471 11.01 -20.73 -8.62
CA THR A 471 11.01 -19.26 -8.57
C THR A 471 11.40 -18.61 -9.90
N LYS A 472 11.76 -19.42 -10.92
CA LYS A 472 12.14 -18.92 -12.24
C LYS A 472 11.08 -18.00 -12.85
N TYR A 473 11.51 -17.00 -13.61
CA TYR A 473 10.61 -16.16 -14.40
C TYR A 473 9.78 -17.05 -15.35
N SER A 474 8.48 -16.75 -15.47
CA SER A 474 7.57 -17.49 -16.34
C SER A 474 6.63 -16.53 -17.04
N VAL A 475 6.66 -16.57 -18.38
CA VAL A 475 5.73 -15.83 -19.25
C VAL A 475 4.29 -16.30 -19.03
N SER A 476 4.12 -17.58 -18.70
CA SER A 476 2.83 -18.21 -18.41
C SER A 476 2.42 -18.13 -16.93
N HIS A 477 2.98 -17.18 -16.18
CA HIS A 477 2.67 -16.95 -14.77
C HIS A 477 2.90 -18.17 -13.84
N GLY A 478 3.77 -19.11 -14.25
CA GLY A 478 4.11 -20.32 -13.48
C GLY A 478 3.44 -21.61 -13.96
N LEU A 479 2.61 -21.57 -15.01
CA LEU A 479 1.95 -22.77 -15.55
C LEU A 479 2.93 -23.79 -16.14
N ASP A 480 3.95 -23.33 -16.85
CA ASP A 480 5.09 -24.14 -17.30
C ASP A 480 5.77 -24.86 -16.13
N VAL A 481 6.07 -24.14 -15.06
CA VAL A 481 6.70 -24.68 -13.86
C VAL A 481 5.81 -25.71 -13.17
N PHE A 482 4.50 -25.43 -13.10
CA PHE A 482 3.52 -26.39 -12.59
C PHE A 482 3.55 -27.69 -13.39
N ARG A 483 3.62 -27.63 -14.72
CA ARG A 483 3.71 -28.82 -15.57
C ARG A 483 5.02 -29.58 -15.35
N ASP A 484 6.15 -28.88 -15.28
CA ASP A 484 7.47 -29.48 -15.02
C ASP A 484 7.46 -30.26 -13.69
N VAL A 485 6.95 -29.64 -12.61
CA VAL A 485 6.84 -30.29 -11.29
C VAL A 485 5.84 -31.44 -11.33
N MET A 486 4.70 -31.27 -11.99
CA MET A 486 3.69 -32.34 -12.11
C MET A 486 4.27 -33.56 -12.82
N LEU A 487 4.99 -33.38 -13.93
CA LEU A 487 5.67 -34.46 -14.65
C LEU A 487 6.72 -35.16 -13.77
N HIS A 488 7.53 -34.39 -13.04
CA HIS A 488 8.49 -34.95 -12.11
C HIS A 488 7.80 -35.80 -11.04
N VAL A 489 6.76 -35.28 -10.38
CA VAL A 489 6.03 -36.02 -9.34
C VAL A 489 5.39 -37.30 -9.90
N MET A 490 4.75 -37.23 -11.07
CA MET A 490 4.14 -38.41 -11.70
C MET A 490 5.18 -39.48 -12.05
N SER A 491 6.40 -39.08 -12.45
CA SER A 491 7.48 -40.03 -12.76
C SER A 491 7.97 -40.85 -11.55
N LYS A 492 7.71 -40.37 -10.33
CA LYS A 492 8.06 -41.05 -9.07
C LYS A 492 6.92 -41.87 -8.48
N GLN A 493 5.73 -41.80 -9.05
CA GLN A 493 4.56 -42.58 -8.63
C GLN A 493 4.38 -43.89 -9.42
N THR A 494 5.32 -44.19 -10.31
CA THR A 494 5.36 -45.43 -11.10
C THR A 494 6.33 -46.39 -10.43
#